data_AF-T0YVP5-F1
#
_entry.id   AF-T0YVP5-F1
#
_cell.length_a   1.000
_cell.length_b   1.000
_cell.length_c   1.000
_cell.angle_alpha   90.00
_cell.angle_beta   90.00
_cell.angle_gamma   90.00
#
_symmetry.space_group_name_H-M   'P 1'
#
loop_
_entity.id
_entity.type
_entity.pdbx_description
1 polymer ?
#
loop_
_entity_poly.entity_id
_entity_poly.type
_entity_poly.pdbx_seq_one_letter_code
_entity_poly.pdbx_strand_id
1 'polypeptide(L)'
;MILAHLGNGASLAAVRDGKSIDTSMGFTPAAGLIMSTRSGDLDPGIFCYLARSEAMTAAQFQNMVNHQSGLLGISATSSDIRDLLTKEPTDHRAAQALDLFCYQTKKWIGSFAAALGGVDTLVFAGGIGENSPVLR
;
A
#
# COMPACT_ATOMS: atom_id res chain seq x y z
N MET A 1 -3.07 17.10 10.51
CA MET A 1 -1.83 16.36 10.15
C MET A 1 -2.17 15.03 9.51
N ILE A 2 -1.24 14.46 8.74
CA ILE A 2 -1.33 13.11 8.19
C ILE A 2 -0.20 12.29 8.78
N LEU A 3 -0.52 11.11 9.33
CA LEU A 3 0.44 10.13 9.79
C LEU A 3 0.55 9.03 8.72
N ALA A 4 1.70 8.86 8.10
CA ALA A 4 2.01 7.80 7.15
C ALA A 4 2.89 6.74 7.85
N HIS A 5 2.26 5.68 8.34
CA HIS A 5 2.96 4.53 8.89
C HIS A 5 3.29 3.56 7.76
N LEU A 6 4.54 3.56 7.30
CA LEU A 6 5.02 2.76 6.18
C LEU A 6 5.93 1.64 6.69
N GLY A 7 5.46 0.41 6.61
CA GLY A 7 6.21 -0.81 6.92
C GLY A 7 5.72 -1.98 6.06
N ASN A 8 5.98 -3.22 6.48
CA ASN A 8 5.46 -4.40 5.75
C ASN A 8 3.93 -4.40 5.65
N GLY A 9 3.26 -3.88 6.68
CA GLY A 9 1.92 -3.33 6.59
C GLY A 9 2.01 -1.81 6.60
N ALA A 10 1.23 -1.14 5.76
CA ALA A 10 1.27 0.30 5.61
C ALA A 10 -0.14 0.90 5.71
N SER A 11 -0.27 2.00 6.44
CA SER A 11 -1.52 2.75 6.55
C SER A 11 -1.28 4.23 6.79
N LEU A 12 -2.29 5.02 6.47
CA LEU A 12 -2.34 6.44 6.78
C LEU A 12 -3.46 6.72 7.77
N ALA A 13 -3.30 7.78 8.55
CA ALA A 13 -4.37 8.37 9.35
C ALA A 13 -4.41 9.89 9.16
N ALA A 14 -5.61 10.43 8.92
CA ALA A 14 -5.87 11.86 8.96
C ALA A 14 -6.28 12.27 10.37
N VAL A 15 -5.55 13.21 10.96
CA VAL A 15 -5.77 13.65 12.36
C VAL A 15 -6.05 15.15 12.40
N ARG A 16 -7.19 15.52 12.98
CA ARG A 16 -7.62 16.90 13.23
C ARG A 16 -7.85 17.08 14.74
N ASP A 17 -7.23 18.10 15.33
CA ASP A 17 -7.34 18.42 16.76
C ASP A 17 -7.10 17.22 17.69
N GLY A 18 -6.09 16.41 17.36
CA GLY A 18 -5.72 15.20 18.11
C GLY A 18 -6.66 14.00 17.92
N LYS A 19 -7.68 14.10 17.06
CA LYS A 19 -8.62 13.00 16.77
C LYS A 19 -8.42 12.48 15.36
N SER A 20 -8.38 11.15 15.23
CA SER A 20 -8.43 10.50 13.92
C SER A 20 -9.81 10.72 13.30
N ILE A 21 -9.84 11.28 12.09
CA ILE A 21 -11.08 11.50 11.34
C ILE A 21 -11.18 10.59 10.12
N ASP A 22 -10.06 9.99 9.68
CA ASP A 22 -10.00 9.07 8.55
C ASP A 22 -8.77 8.14 8.66
N THR A 23 -8.85 6.95 8.07
CA THR A 23 -7.78 5.95 8.02
C THR A 23 -7.84 5.12 6.74
N SER A 24 -6.69 4.76 6.19
CA SER A 24 -6.65 4.09 4.87
C SER A 24 -7.02 2.60 4.95
N MET A 25 -6.84 1.95 6.10
CA MET A 25 -7.28 0.57 6.29
C MET A 25 -8.79 0.53 6.57
N GLY A 26 -9.43 -0.54 6.10
CA GLY A 26 -10.87 -0.74 6.29
C GLY A 26 -11.18 -1.71 7.44
N PHE A 27 -12.25 -2.49 7.25
CA PHE A 27 -12.63 -3.56 8.19
C PHE A 27 -11.50 -4.59 8.39
N THR A 28 -10.70 -4.83 7.35
CA THR A 28 -9.49 -5.64 7.42
C THR A 28 -8.25 -4.80 7.06
N PRO A 29 -7.05 -5.26 7.46
CA PRO A 29 -5.80 -4.60 7.10
C PRO A 29 -5.42 -4.70 5.61
N ALA A 30 -6.26 -5.27 4.75
CA ALA A 30 -5.96 -5.46 3.33
C ALA A 30 -6.28 -4.23 2.47
N ALA A 31 -7.26 -3.41 2.89
CA ALA A 31 -7.63 -2.19 2.19
C ALA A 31 -6.62 -1.07 2.40
N GLY A 32 -6.61 -0.10 1.49
CA GLY A 32 -5.76 1.08 1.52
C GLY A 32 -4.54 0.94 0.63
N LEU A 33 -3.36 1.09 1.22
CA LEU A 33 -2.10 1.08 0.50
C LEU A 33 -1.73 -0.30 -0.05
N ILE A 34 -1.00 -0.29 -1.16
CA ILE A 34 -0.15 -1.41 -1.55
C ILE A 34 0.88 -1.63 -0.43
N MET A 35 1.07 -2.89 -0.01
CA MET A 35 2.00 -3.24 1.06
C MET A 35 2.96 -4.34 0.56
N SER A 36 3.75 -4.94 1.46
CA SER A 36 4.72 -5.99 1.09
C SER A 36 4.09 -7.15 0.32
N THR A 37 3.05 -7.77 0.88
CA THR A 37 2.35 -8.92 0.27
C THR A 37 0.85 -8.70 0.11
N ARG A 38 0.34 -7.58 0.63
CA ARG A 38 -1.07 -7.23 0.58
C ARG A 38 -1.36 -6.34 -0.61
N SER A 39 -2.49 -6.59 -1.26
CA SER A 39 -2.89 -5.86 -2.49
C SER A 39 -3.08 -4.37 -2.26
N GLY A 40 -3.58 -3.96 -1.09
CA GLY A 40 -4.26 -2.67 -0.98
C GLY A 40 -5.65 -2.76 -1.61
N ASP A 41 -6.16 -1.61 -2.02
CA ASP A 41 -7.48 -1.53 -2.65
C ASP A 41 -7.58 -2.35 -3.93
N LEU A 42 -8.71 -3.06 -4.06
CA LEU A 42 -9.09 -3.80 -5.26
C LEU A 42 -10.54 -3.47 -5.60
N ASP A 43 -10.86 -3.52 -6.90
CA ASP A 43 -12.24 -3.51 -7.35
C ASP A 43 -12.98 -4.75 -6.81
N PRO A 44 -14.12 -4.61 -6.11
CA PRO A 44 -14.90 -5.75 -5.63
C PRO A 44 -15.27 -6.77 -6.73
N GLY A 45 -15.43 -6.31 -7.98
CA GLY A 45 -15.71 -7.14 -9.15
C GLY A 45 -14.59 -8.11 -9.52
N ILE A 46 -13.35 -7.89 -9.07
CA ILE A 46 -12.20 -8.76 -9.39
C ILE A 46 -12.41 -10.18 -8.86
N PHE A 47 -13.06 -10.34 -7.70
CA PHE A 47 -13.36 -11.64 -7.15
C PHE A 47 -14.33 -12.41 -8.07
N CYS A 48 -15.40 -11.75 -8.52
CA CYS A 48 -16.36 -12.34 -9.44
C CYS A 48 -15.72 -12.73 -10.76
N TYR A 49 -14.81 -11.91 -11.29
CA TYR A 49 -14.05 -12.22 -12.50
C TYR A 49 -13.21 -13.48 -12.30
N LEU A 50 -12.32 -13.51 -11.30
CA LEU A 50 -11.42 -14.63 -11.03
C LEU A 50 -12.16 -15.92 -10.66
N ALA A 51 -13.27 -15.82 -9.93
CA ALA A 51 -14.10 -16.96 -9.61
C ALA A 51 -14.72 -17.61 -10.86
N ARG A 52 -15.03 -16.81 -11.90
CA ARG A 52 -15.62 -17.30 -13.14
C ARG A 52 -14.59 -17.73 -14.18
N SER A 53 -13.49 -16.99 -14.33
CA SER A 53 -12.47 -17.29 -15.34
C SER A 53 -11.46 -18.33 -14.88
N GLU A 54 -11.05 -18.28 -13.60
CA GLU A 54 -9.98 -19.13 -13.03
C GLU A 54 -10.49 -20.15 -12.01
N ALA A 55 -11.82 -20.26 -11.84
CA ALA A 55 -12.45 -21.07 -10.78
C ALA A 55 -11.89 -20.77 -9.37
N MET A 56 -11.46 -19.52 -9.13
CA MET A 56 -10.82 -19.13 -7.88
C MET A 56 -11.82 -19.16 -6.72
N THR A 57 -11.48 -19.93 -5.68
CA THR A 57 -12.27 -19.99 -4.43
C THR A 57 -12.04 -18.77 -3.55
N ALA A 58 -12.98 -18.50 -2.63
CA ALA A 58 -12.83 -17.42 -1.65
C ALA A 58 -11.55 -17.54 -0.81
N ALA A 59 -11.16 -18.75 -0.43
CA ALA A 59 -9.93 -19.00 0.33
C ALA A 59 -8.67 -18.66 -0.49
N GLN A 60 -8.64 -19.05 -1.78
CA GLN A 60 -7.54 -18.69 -2.68
C GLN A 60 -7.48 -17.18 -2.91
N PHE A 61 -8.62 -16.53 -3.09
CA PHE A 61 -8.68 -15.07 -3.24
C PHE A 61 -8.17 -14.37 -1.98
N GLN A 62 -8.58 -14.80 -0.80
CA GLN A 62 -8.09 -14.27 0.47
C GLN A 62 -6.57 -14.44 0.61
N ASN A 63 -6.04 -15.61 0.23
CA ASN A 63 -4.60 -15.85 0.24
C ASN A 63 -3.86 -14.94 -0.75
N MET A 64 -4.39 -14.79 -1.97
CA MET A 64 -3.83 -13.91 -2.99
C MET A 64 -3.75 -12.48 -2.47
N VAL A 65 -4.86 -11.96 -1.94
CA VAL A 65 -4.99 -10.59 -1.41
C VAL A 65 -4.02 -10.32 -0.26
N ASN A 66 -3.78 -11.31 0.62
CA ASN A 66 -3.00 -11.09 1.84
C ASN A 66 -1.51 -11.45 1.72
N HIS A 67 -1.16 -12.41 0.87
CA HIS A 67 0.15 -13.05 0.90
C HIS A 67 0.87 -13.10 -0.45
N GLN A 68 0.18 -12.88 -1.57
CA GLN A 68 0.76 -13.05 -2.91
C GLN A 68 0.64 -11.80 -3.80
N SER A 69 0.17 -10.69 -3.22
CA SER A 69 -0.05 -9.42 -3.92
C SER A 69 0.99 -8.38 -3.49
N GLY A 70 0.66 -7.10 -3.62
CA GLY A 70 1.50 -6.02 -3.14
C GLY A 70 2.81 -5.91 -3.91
N LEU A 71 3.85 -5.45 -3.22
CA LEU A 71 5.21 -5.38 -3.75
C LEU A 71 5.71 -6.72 -4.30
N LEU A 72 5.38 -7.82 -3.61
CA LEU A 72 5.72 -9.17 -4.06
C LEU A 72 5.06 -9.51 -5.40
N GLY A 73 3.74 -9.28 -5.49
CA GLY A 73 2.97 -9.61 -6.70
C GLY A 73 3.40 -8.79 -7.92
N ILE A 74 3.72 -7.51 -7.72
CA ILE A 74 4.13 -6.60 -8.81
C ILE A 74 5.57 -6.87 -9.25
N SER A 75 6.50 -6.98 -8.29
CA SER A 75 7.91 -7.22 -8.60
C SER A 75 8.14 -8.64 -9.12
N ALA A 76 7.30 -9.60 -8.71
CA ALA A 76 7.48 -11.03 -8.88
C ALA A 76 8.79 -11.58 -8.29
N THR A 77 9.49 -10.79 -7.45
CA THR A 77 10.79 -11.17 -6.89
C THR A 77 10.87 -10.98 -5.38
N SER A 78 10.35 -9.88 -4.82
CA SER A 78 10.53 -9.57 -3.40
C SER A 78 9.41 -8.72 -2.82
N SER A 79 9.15 -8.92 -1.53
CA SER A 79 8.26 -8.10 -0.73
C SER A 79 9.01 -7.05 0.11
N ASP A 80 10.35 -7.07 0.10
CA ASP A 80 11.20 -6.20 0.90
C ASP A 80 11.72 -5.03 0.05
N ILE A 81 11.40 -3.81 0.48
CA ILE A 81 11.80 -2.59 -0.23
C ILE A 81 13.32 -2.45 -0.39
N ARG A 82 14.12 -2.91 0.57
CA ARG A 82 15.59 -2.79 0.49
C ARG A 82 16.15 -3.62 -0.66
N ASP A 83 15.58 -4.81 -0.83
CA ASP A 83 15.95 -5.71 -1.92
C ASP A 83 15.42 -5.17 -3.26
N LEU A 84 14.20 -4.65 -3.30
CA LEU A 84 13.66 -3.99 -4.49
C LEU A 84 14.48 -2.76 -4.91
N LEU A 85 14.90 -1.91 -3.98
CA LEU A 85 15.78 -0.76 -4.27
C LEU A 85 17.14 -1.18 -4.83
N THR A 86 17.67 -2.32 -4.37
CA THR A 86 18.92 -2.87 -4.90
C THR A 86 18.74 -3.37 -6.34
N LYS A 87 17.56 -3.89 -6.67
CA LYS A 87 17.22 -4.45 -7.99
C LYS A 87 16.73 -3.41 -8.99
N GLU A 88 16.14 -2.33 -8.51
CA GLU A 88 15.54 -1.23 -9.29
C GLU A 88 16.37 -0.81 -10.52
N PRO A 89 17.71 -0.66 -10.46
CA PRO A 89 18.50 -0.21 -11.61
C PRO A 89 18.52 -1.21 -12.77
N THR A 90 18.20 -2.49 -12.52
CA THR A 90 18.32 -3.59 -13.47
C THR A 90 17.04 -4.41 -13.67
N ASP A 91 16.06 -4.28 -12.77
CA ASP A 91 14.79 -5.00 -12.80
C ASP A 91 13.64 -4.00 -12.91
N HIS A 92 13.05 -3.94 -14.12
CA HIS A 92 11.92 -3.06 -14.40
C HIS A 92 10.71 -3.33 -13.51
N ARG A 93 10.47 -4.59 -13.09
CA ARG A 93 9.34 -4.92 -12.22
C ARG A 93 9.59 -4.45 -10.78
N ALA A 94 10.84 -4.49 -10.32
CA ALA A 94 11.21 -3.89 -9.03
C ALA A 94 10.97 -2.38 -9.02
N ALA A 95 11.40 -1.69 -10.09
CA ALA A 95 11.12 -0.26 -10.26
C ALA A 95 9.62 0.05 -10.29
N GLN A 96 8.84 -0.70 -11.09
CA GLN A 96 7.38 -0.56 -11.15
C GLN A 96 6.70 -0.77 -9.80
N ALA A 97 7.15 -1.75 -9.00
CA ALA A 97 6.58 -2.01 -7.68
C ALA A 97 6.79 -0.83 -6.72
N LEU A 98 8.00 -0.24 -6.73
CA LEU A 98 8.35 0.93 -5.93
C LEU A 98 7.58 2.18 -6.39
N ASP A 99 7.53 2.42 -7.70
CA ASP A 99 6.79 3.54 -8.29
C ASP A 99 5.31 3.48 -7.94
N LEU A 100 4.69 2.31 -8.05
CA LEU A 100 3.28 2.14 -7.75
C LEU A 100 2.99 2.30 -6.25
N PHE A 101 3.89 1.82 -5.39
CA PHE A 101 3.81 2.05 -3.94
C PHE A 101 3.86 3.54 -3.59
N CYS A 102 4.82 4.29 -4.16
CA CYS A 102 4.93 5.74 -3.97
C CYS A 102 3.73 6.49 -4.55
N TYR A 103 3.27 6.12 -5.75
CA TYR A 103 2.11 6.72 -6.39
C TYR A 103 0.84 6.54 -5.56
N GLN A 104 0.57 5.32 -5.10
CA GLN A 104 -0.62 5.02 -4.30
C GLN A 104 -0.57 5.71 -2.94
N THR A 105 0.61 5.75 -2.31
CA THR A 105 0.84 6.50 -1.06
C THR A 105 0.55 7.99 -1.25
N LYS A 106 1.09 8.60 -2.31
CA LYS A 106 0.83 10.01 -2.67
C LYS A 106 -0.66 10.28 -2.90
N LYS A 107 -1.36 9.38 -3.60
CA LYS A 107 -2.80 9.50 -3.85
C LYS A 107 -3.60 9.51 -2.54
N TRP A 108 -3.26 8.64 -1.59
CA TRP A 108 -3.88 8.60 -0.26
C TRP A 108 -3.54 9.83 0.59
N ILE A 109 -2.31 10.35 0.52
CA ILE A 109 -1.97 11.63 1.16
C ILE A 109 -2.85 12.75 0.59
N GLY A 110 -3.03 12.78 -0.73
CA GLY A 110 -3.88 13.77 -1.40
C GLY A 110 -5.36 13.70 -0.98
N SER A 111 -5.93 12.50 -0.84
CA SER A 111 -7.31 12.35 -0.37
C SER A 111 -7.47 12.85 1.07
N PHE A 112 -6.51 12.56 1.94
CA PHE A 112 -6.54 13.01 3.33
C PHE A 112 -6.27 14.51 3.45
N ALA A 113 -5.43 15.08 2.58
CA ALA A 113 -5.25 16.51 2.47
C ALA A 113 -6.57 17.21 2.15
N ALA A 114 -7.33 16.67 1.19
CA ALA A 114 -8.65 17.18 0.85
C ALA A 114 -9.65 17.05 2.02
N ALA A 115 -9.69 15.89 2.69
CA ALA A 115 -10.56 15.68 3.86
C ALA A 115 -10.22 16.61 5.04
N LEU A 116 -8.94 16.93 5.21
CA LEU A 116 -8.46 17.85 6.25
C LEU A 116 -8.69 19.33 5.90
N GLY A 117 -8.87 19.67 4.62
CA GLY A 117 -8.94 21.06 4.14
C GLY A 117 -7.56 21.70 3.95
N GLY A 118 -6.52 20.88 3.77
CA GLY A 118 -5.11 21.27 3.79
C GLY A 118 -4.28 20.33 4.66
N VAL A 119 -2.95 20.44 4.60
CA VAL A 119 -2.02 19.65 5.43
C VAL A 119 -0.97 20.56 6.03
N ASP A 120 -1.00 20.68 7.35
CA ASP A 120 0.03 21.42 8.09
C ASP A 120 1.27 20.57 8.39
N THR A 121 1.10 19.24 8.47
CA THR A 121 2.17 18.32 8.87
C THR A 121 1.91 16.94 8.29
N LEU A 122 2.95 16.37 7.66
CA LEU A 122 3.02 14.99 7.21
C LEU A 122 4.12 14.30 8.00
N VAL A 123 3.78 13.21 8.70
CA VAL A 123 4.71 12.44 9.53
C VAL A 123 4.93 11.08 8.89
N PHE A 124 6.19 10.70 8.70
CA PHE A 124 6.56 9.35 8.28
C PHE A 124 7.02 8.54 9.49
N ALA A 125 6.48 7.34 9.64
CA ALA A 125 6.82 6.40 10.70
C ALA A 125 6.87 4.96 10.15
N GLY A 126 7.34 4.02 10.96
CA GLY A 126 7.45 2.62 10.57
C GLY A 126 8.74 2.34 9.79
N GLY A 127 9.05 1.06 9.60
CA GLY A 127 10.36 0.63 9.09
C GLY A 127 10.74 1.25 7.75
N ILE A 128 9.81 1.39 6.81
CA ILE A 128 10.05 2.05 5.52
C ILE A 128 10.11 3.57 5.73
N GLY A 129 9.11 4.13 6.43
CA GLY A 129 8.98 5.57 6.64
C GLY A 129 10.18 6.18 7.34
N GLU A 130 10.81 5.47 8.27
CA GLU A 130 11.98 5.95 9.02
C GLU A 130 13.30 5.73 8.26
N ASN A 131 13.43 4.62 7.53
CA ASN A 131 14.72 4.17 7.01
C ASN A 131 14.92 4.30 5.49
N SER A 132 13.91 4.75 4.74
CA SER A 132 13.99 4.85 3.26
C SER A 132 13.84 6.30 2.76
N PRO A 133 14.91 7.13 2.79
CA PRO A 133 14.86 8.52 2.33
C PRO A 133 14.42 8.69 0.88
N VAL A 134 14.77 7.73 0.01
CA VAL A 134 14.40 7.77 -1.41
C VAL A 134 12.91 7.61 -1.66
N LEU A 135 12.17 7.00 -0.71
CA LEU A 135 10.73 6.78 -0.82
C LEU A 135 9.89 7.80 -0.06
N ARG A 136 10.50 8.58 0.84
CA ARG A 136 9.84 9.67 1.57
C ARG A 136 9.71 10.90 0.68
#